data_AF-A0A7V0XVF1-F1
#
_entry.id   AF-A0A7V0XVF1-F1
#
_cell.length_a   1.000
_cell.length_b   1.000
_cell.length_c   1.000
_cell.angle_alpha   90.00
_cell.angle_beta   90.00
_cell.angle_gamma   90.00
#
_symmetry.space_group_name_H-M   'P 1'
#
loop_
_entity.id
_entity.type
_entity.pdbx_description
1 polymer ?
#
loop_
_entity_poly.entity_id
_entity_poly.type
_entity_poly.pdbx_seq_one_letter_code
_entity_poly.pdbx_strand_id
1 'polypeptide(L)'
;MPVMDGIEVIRRIRAQATPLPFYIIILTGKGEKGDIITGLEAGADDYLSKPFDAGELKARLRVGRRMLDIQKKPAARITELSQALQHIKVLQGILPICSYCKKIRDDKGYWSQVEIYISQHSQADFSHGICPDCKKKYFPELCK
;
A
#
# COMPACT_ATOMS: atom_id res chain seq x y z
N MET A 1 -5.78 -4.38 40.86
CA MET A 1 -6.11 -5.74 40.36
C MET A 1 -5.12 -6.71 41.00
N PRO A 2 -5.55 -7.83 41.62
CA PRO A 2 -4.65 -8.65 42.43
C PRO A 2 -3.72 -9.60 41.66
N VAL A 3 -3.87 -9.73 40.34
CA VAL A 3 -3.10 -10.71 39.53
C VAL A 3 -2.11 -10.06 38.56
N MET A 4 -2.42 -8.88 38.03
CA MET A 4 -1.58 -8.17 37.08
C MET A 4 -1.80 -6.67 37.20
N ASP A 5 -0.71 -5.91 37.10
CA ASP A 5 -0.75 -4.46 37.09
C ASP A 5 -1.24 -3.93 35.74
N GLY A 6 -1.94 -2.79 35.75
CA GLY A 6 -2.52 -2.19 34.55
C GLY A 6 -1.47 -1.84 33.50
N ILE A 7 -0.26 -1.47 33.94
CA ILE A 7 0.86 -1.11 33.06
C ILE A 7 1.37 -2.34 32.30
N GLU A 8 1.48 -3.48 32.98
CA GLU A 8 1.88 -4.76 32.36
C GLU A 8 0.86 -5.20 31.30
N VAL A 9 -0.43 -4.98 31.53
CA VAL A 9 -1.48 -5.23 30.53
C VAL A 9 -1.27 -4.37 29.28
N ILE A 10 -1.01 -3.08 29.45
CA ILE A 10 -0.76 -2.15 28.32
C ILE A 10 0.42 -2.65 27.50
N ARG A 11 1.53 -2.98 28.17
CA ARG A 11 2.75 -3.46 27.51
C ARG A 11 2.50 -4.72 26.69
N ARG A 12 1.73 -5.67 27.22
CA ARG A 12 1.36 -6.90 26.49
C ARG A 12 0.47 -6.63 25.29
N ILE A 13 -0.51 -5.75 25.41
CA ILE A 13 -1.37 -5.37 24.28
C ILE A 13 -0.54 -4.71 23.17
N ARG A 14 0.40 -3.84 23.54
CA ARG A 14 1.28 -3.15 22.57
C ARG A 14 2.33 -4.05 21.93
N ALA A 15 2.72 -5.13 22.59
CA ALA A 15 3.61 -6.15 22.01
C ALA A 15 2.95 -7.02 20.93
N GLN A 16 1.61 -7.00 20.81
CA GLN A 16 0.89 -7.76 19.80
C GLN A 16 0.81 -6.99 18.48
N ALA A 17 1.27 -7.62 17.39
CA ALA A 17 1.10 -7.09 16.04
C ALA A 17 -0.38 -7.21 15.62
N THR A 18 -1.13 -6.13 15.78
CA THR A 18 -2.54 -6.06 15.37
C THR A 18 -2.71 -5.10 14.20
N PRO A 19 -3.54 -5.42 13.19
CA PRO A 19 -3.77 -4.54 12.03
C PRO A 19 -4.37 -3.18 12.40
N LEU A 20 -5.06 -3.09 13.54
CA LEU A 20 -5.59 -1.86 14.10
C LEU A 20 -5.20 -1.79 15.58
N PRO A 21 -4.47 -0.74 16.01
CA PRO A 21 -4.10 -0.60 17.41
C PRO A 21 -5.34 -0.37 18.28
N PHE A 22 -5.39 -0.99 19.45
CA PHE A 22 -6.41 -0.71 20.46
C PHE A 22 -6.26 0.70 21.02
N TYR A 23 -7.39 1.40 21.24
CA TYR A 23 -7.38 2.65 21.99
C TYR A 23 -7.54 2.37 23.49
N ILE A 24 -6.53 2.66 24.29
CA ILE A 24 -6.43 2.30 25.71
C ILE A 24 -6.57 3.54 26.58
N ILE A 25 -7.55 3.55 27.47
CA ILE A 25 -7.78 4.61 28.46
C ILE A 25 -7.50 4.05 29.85
N ILE A 26 -6.60 4.69 30.59
CA ILE A 26 -6.28 4.33 31.98
C ILE A 26 -7.30 4.98 32.92
N LEU A 27 -7.87 4.21 33.84
CA LEU A 27 -8.72 4.75 34.90
C LEU A 27 -7.96 4.73 36.24
N THR A 28 -7.42 5.87 36.65
CA THR A 28 -6.55 6.01 37.84
C THR A 28 -7.29 6.56 39.07
N GLY A 29 -6.82 6.31 40.29
CA GLY A 29 -7.32 6.94 41.51
C GLY A 29 -6.77 8.35 41.71
N LYS A 30 -7.34 9.14 42.64
CA LYS A 30 -6.77 10.43 43.06
C LYS A 30 -5.43 10.20 43.78
N GLY A 31 -4.32 10.60 43.17
CA GLY A 31 -3.03 10.73 43.89
C GLY A 31 -1.78 10.26 43.15
N GLU A 32 -1.91 9.41 42.12
CA GLU A 32 -0.75 8.76 41.49
C GLU A 32 -0.43 9.38 40.13
N LYS A 33 0.08 10.62 40.15
CA LYS A 33 0.60 11.27 38.93
C LYS A 33 1.70 10.43 38.26
N GLY A 34 2.48 9.69 39.05
CA GLY A 34 3.49 8.76 38.56
C GLY A 34 2.89 7.67 37.66
N ASP A 35 1.82 7.03 38.11
CA ASP A 35 1.19 5.91 37.39
C ASP A 35 0.53 6.36 36.08
N ILE A 36 0.05 7.60 36.01
CA ILE A 36 -0.45 8.19 34.76
C ILE A 36 0.69 8.30 33.75
N ILE A 37 1.83 8.86 34.16
CA ILE A 37 2.99 9.06 33.29
C ILE A 37 3.50 7.71 32.81
N THR A 38 3.74 6.77 33.74
CA THR A 38 4.24 5.43 33.40
C THR A 38 3.27 4.67 32.50
N GLY A 39 1.96 4.81 32.70
CA GLY A 39 0.96 4.18 31.85
C GLY A 39 0.89 4.77 30.44
N LEU A 40 1.03 6.09 30.28
CA LEU A 40 1.13 6.74 28.98
C LEU A 40 2.43 6.34 28.25
N GLU A 41 3.56 6.28 28.97
CA GLU A 41 4.84 5.81 28.43
C GLU A 41 4.80 4.33 28.02
N ALA A 42 4.04 3.50 28.74
CA ALA A 42 3.80 2.10 28.37
C ALA A 42 2.94 1.95 27.10
N GLY A 43 2.30 3.04 26.65
CA GLY A 43 1.55 3.12 25.40
C GLY A 43 0.04 3.25 25.55
N ALA A 44 -0.48 3.70 26.70
CA ALA A 44 -1.87 4.15 26.78
C ALA A 44 -2.09 5.43 25.98
N ASP A 45 -3.29 5.59 25.44
CA ASP A 45 -3.65 6.73 24.60
C ASP A 45 -4.28 7.88 25.39
N ASP A 46 -4.88 7.57 26.54
CA ASP A 46 -5.52 8.56 27.41
C ASP A 46 -5.59 8.07 28.86
N TYR A 47 -5.97 8.97 29.76
CA TYR A 47 -6.27 8.66 31.15
C TYR A 47 -7.50 9.41 31.66
N LEU A 48 -8.10 8.88 32.72
CA LEU A 48 -9.23 9.48 33.41
C LEU A 48 -9.15 9.17 34.90
N SER A 49 -9.27 10.20 35.74
CA SER A 49 -9.15 10.05 37.20
C SER A 49 -10.50 9.66 37.83
N LYS A 50 -10.46 8.82 38.87
CA LYS A 50 -11.62 8.39 39.65
C LYS A 50 -11.79 9.27 40.91
N PRO A 51 -13.03 9.61 41.29
CA PRO A 51 -14.26 9.38 40.54
C PRO A 51 -14.34 10.31 39.32
N PHE A 52 -14.84 9.80 38.19
CA PHE A 52 -15.02 10.57 36.96
C PHE A 52 -16.48 10.87 36.68
N ASP A 53 -16.71 11.93 35.93
CA ASP A 53 -18.00 12.23 35.35
C ASP A 53 -18.27 11.34 34.11
N ALA A 54 -19.52 10.90 33.94
CA ALA A 54 -19.91 10.07 32.82
C ALA A 54 -19.83 10.82 31.48
N GLY A 55 -20.08 12.14 31.47
CA GLY A 55 -19.90 13.02 30.33
C GLY A 55 -18.43 13.12 29.91
N GLU A 56 -17.51 13.19 30.88
CA GLU A 56 -16.07 13.18 30.63
C GLU A 56 -15.62 11.87 29.97
N LEU A 57 -16.01 10.72 30.53
CA LEU A 57 -15.73 9.42 29.91
C LEU A 57 -16.29 9.32 28.49
N LYS A 58 -17.52 9.80 28.27
CA LYS A 58 -18.15 9.82 26.94
C LYS A 58 -17.41 10.70 25.95
N ALA A 59 -16.85 11.83 26.40
CA ALA A 59 -16.01 12.69 25.56
C ALA A 59 -14.71 11.98 25.15
N ARG A 60 -14.04 11.33 26.12
CA ARG A 60 -12.81 10.55 25.88
C ARG A 60 -13.03 9.41 24.88
N LEU A 61 -14.12 8.65 25.03
CA LEU A 61 -14.50 7.59 24.09
C LEU A 61 -14.77 8.12 22.68
N ARG A 62 -15.36 9.32 22.56
CA ARG A 62 -15.60 9.94 21.24
C ARG A 62 -14.29 10.31 20.55
N VAL A 63 -13.32 10.83 21.31
CA VAL A 63 -11.96 11.11 20.81
C VAL A 63 -11.30 9.82 20.35
N GLY A 64 -11.30 8.79 21.20
CA GLY A 64 -10.74 7.48 20.87
C GLY A 64 -11.34 6.87 19.60
N ARG A 65 -12.67 6.91 19.46
CA ARG A 65 -13.35 6.46 18.24
C ARG A 65 -12.87 7.20 17.00
N ARG A 66 -12.77 8.55 17.08
CA ARG A 66 -12.28 9.37 15.96
C ARG A 66 -10.84 9.03 15.59
N MET A 67 -9.97 8.75 16.56
CA MET A 67 -8.59 8.34 16.31
C MET A 67 -8.53 6.99 15.59
N LEU A 68 -9.31 6.00 16.05
CA LEU A 68 -9.41 4.70 15.40
C LEU A 68 -9.94 4.81 13.96
N ASP A 69 -10.92 5.68 13.70
CA ASP A 69 -11.46 5.90 12.36
C ASP A 69 -10.43 6.53 11.40
N ILE A 70 -9.52 7.37 11.91
CA ILE A 70 -8.42 7.93 11.12
C ILE A 70 -7.39 6.85 10.79
N GLN A 71 -7.04 6.00 11.76
CA GLN A 71 -6.07 4.91 11.59
C GLN A 71 -6.54 3.78 10.67
N LYS A 72 -7.85 3.68 10.37
CA LYS A 72 -8.38 2.73 9.37
C LYS A 72 -8.13 3.16 7.92
N LYS A 73 -7.93 4.46 7.66
CA LYS A 73 -7.78 5.03 6.30
C LYS A 73 -6.47 4.69 5.54
N PRO A 74 -5.32 4.36 6.17
CA PRO A 74 -4.09 4.03 5.44
C PRO A 74 -4.20 2.72 4.64
N ALA A 75 -4.85 1.69 5.18
CA ALA A 75 -4.99 0.40 4.49
C ALA A 75 -5.77 0.52 3.17
N ALA A 76 -6.84 1.33 3.16
CA ALA A 76 -7.61 1.60 1.94
C ALA A 76 -6.78 2.38 0.89
N ARG A 77 -5.96 3.34 1.32
CA ARG A 77 -5.11 4.12 0.40
C ARG A 77 -3.95 3.33 -0.21
N ILE A 78 -3.39 2.38 0.51
CA ILE A 78 -2.36 1.48 -0.05
C ILE A 78 -2.97 0.63 -1.17
N THR A 79 -4.20 0.16 -1.00
CA THR A 79 -4.95 -0.55 -2.04
C THR A 79 -5.31 0.35 -3.22
N GLU A 80 -5.73 1.58 -2.98
CA GLU A 80 -5.97 2.56 -4.06
C GLU A 80 -4.69 2.90 -4.83
N LEU A 81 -3.55 3.06 -4.14
CA LEU A 81 -2.27 3.33 -4.78
C LEU A 81 -1.76 2.13 -5.58
N SER A 82 -1.93 0.90 -5.06
CA SER A 82 -1.57 -0.31 -5.81
C SER A 82 -2.47 -0.50 -7.04
N GLN A 83 -3.75 -0.11 -6.95
CA GLN A 83 -4.66 -0.05 -8.11
C GLN A 83 -4.26 1.05 -9.10
N ALA A 84 -3.79 2.21 -8.65
CA ALA A 84 -3.26 3.24 -9.55
C ALA A 84 -1.99 2.78 -10.30
N LEU A 85 -1.14 1.97 -9.64
CA LEU A 85 0.02 1.31 -10.25
C LEU A 85 -0.35 0.25 -11.30
N GLN A 86 -1.60 -0.25 -11.33
CA GLN A 86 -2.05 -1.16 -12.40
C GLN A 86 -2.16 -0.48 -13.78
N HIS A 87 -2.06 0.85 -13.87
CA HIS A 87 -1.97 1.56 -15.15
C HIS A 87 -0.56 1.57 -15.76
N ILE A 88 0.41 0.87 -15.18
CA ILE A 88 1.67 0.58 -15.87
C ILE A 88 1.32 -0.39 -17.01
N LYS A 89 1.38 0.10 -18.25
CA LYS A 89 1.23 -0.70 -19.47
C LYS A 89 2.34 -1.75 -19.53
N VAL A 90 2.10 -2.93 -18.99
CA VAL A 90 3.02 -4.06 -19.11
C VAL A 90 2.44 -5.01 -20.14
N LEU A 91 3.16 -5.20 -21.25
CA LEU A 91 2.91 -6.32 -22.17
C LEU A 91 3.05 -7.62 -21.37
N GLN A 92 1.94 -8.31 -21.14
CA GLN A 92 1.91 -9.61 -20.46
C GLN A 92 1.13 -10.62 -21.33
N GLY A 93 1.57 -11.88 -21.34
CA GLY A 93 0.88 -12.99 -22.03
C GLY A 93 1.38 -13.28 -23.46
N ILE A 94 0.63 -14.14 -24.15
CA ILE A 94 0.93 -14.57 -25.53
C ILE A 94 0.28 -13.59 -26.51
N LEU A 95 1.08 -12.97 -27.37
CA LEU A 95 0.57 -12.08 -28.41
C LEU A 95 0.13 -12.88 -29.64
N PRO A 96 -1.13 -12.76 -30.08
CA PRO A 96 -1.60 -13.43 -31.29
C PRO A 96 -1.02 -12.73 -32.51
N ILE A 97 -0.17 -13.44 -33.26
CA ILE A 97 0.47 -12.95 -34.48
C ILE A 97 -0.05 -13.67 -35.72
N CYS A 98 -0.09 -12.97 -36.86
CA CYS A 98 -0.40 -13.58 -38.15
C CYS A 98 0.77 -14.47 -38.56
N SER A 99 0.50 -15.75 -38.87
CA SER A 99 1.54 -16.70 -39.28
C SER A 99 2.27 -16.28 -40.56
N TYR A 100 1.59 -15.54 -41.45
CA TYR A 100 2.13 -15.09 -42.74
C TYR A 100 2.83 -13.73 -42.65
N CYS A 101 2.12 -12.67 -42.25
CA CYS A 101 2.65 -11.30 -42.29
C CYS A 101 3.19 -10.77 -40.96
N LYS A 102 3.15 -11.56 -39.89
CA LYS A 102 3.68 -11.26 -38.54
C LYS A 102 3.10 -10.02 -37.85
N LYS A 103 2.01 -9.44 -38.38
CA LYS A 103 1.20 -8.43 -37.68
C LYS A 103 0.65 -9.00 -36.37
N ILE A 104 0.47 -8.14 -35.37
CA ILE A 104 -0.16 -8.48 -34.10
C ILE A 104 -1.65 -8.15 -34.19
N ARG A 105 -2.49 -9.02 -33.66
CA ARG A 105 -3.93 -8.74 -33.51
C ARG A 105 -4.20 -8.14 -32.13
N ASP A 106 -4.88 -6.99 -32.10
CA ASP A 106 -5.32 -6.36 -30.87
C ASP A 106 -6.59 -7.00 -30.30
N ASP A 107 -7.00 -6.54 -29.11
CA ASP A 107 -8.19 -7.05 -28.41
C ASP A 107 -9.50 -6.74 -29.14
N LYS A 108 -9.50 -5.77 -30.07
CA LYS A 108 -10.65 -5.43 -30.92
C LYS A 108 -10.65 -6.23 -32.23
N GLY A 109 -9.65 -7.08 -32.44
CA GLY A 109 -9.50 -7.92 -33.63
C GLY A 109 -8.80 -7.25 -34.82
N TYR A 110 -8.32 -6.02 -34.67
CA TYR A 110 -7.57 -5.32 -35.73
C TYR A 110 -6.13 -5.80 -35.80
N TRP A 111 -5.58 -5.81 -37.02
CA TRP A 111 -4.20 -6.23 -37.27
C TRP A 111 -3.28 -5.03 -37.45
N SER A 112 -2.33 -4.86 -36.54
CA SER A 112 -1.35 -3.78 -36.55
C SER A 112 0.08 -4.30 -36.71
N GLN A 113 0.99 -3.41 -37.13
CA GLN A 113 2.42 -3.72 -37.09
C GLN A 113 2.90 -3.89 -35.65
N VAL A 114 3.96 -4.67 -35.48
CA VAL A 114 4.55 -5.01 -34.17
C VAL A 114 4.95 -3.74 -33.42
N GLU A 115 5.60 -2.81 -34.09
CA GLU A 115 6.15 -1.59 -33.51
C GLU A 115 5.02 -0.72 -32.94
N ILE A 116 3.96 -0.52 -33.73
CA ILE A 116 2.76 0.24 -33.33
C ILE A 116 2.12 -0.40 -32.09
N TYR A 117 1.92 -1.72 -32.13
CA TYR A 117 1.28 -2.44 -31.03
C TYR A 117 2.10 -2.33 -29.76
N ILE A 118 3.41 -2.59 -29.83
CA ILE A 118 4.30 -2.60 -28.67
C ILE A 118 4.43 -1.21 -28.05
N SER A 119 4.60 -0.15 -28.85
CA SER A 119 4.68 1.22 -28.33
C SER A 119 3.37 1.69 -27.69
N GLN A 120 2.21 1.18 -28.14
CA GLN A 120 0.92 1.52 -27.52
C GLN A 120 0.69 0.80 -26.18
N HIS A 121 1.29 -0.39 -26.00
CA HIS A 121 1.02 -1.29 -24.87
C HIS A 121 2.23 -1.50 -23.95
N SER A 122 3.33 -0.78 -24.16
CA SER A 122 4.51 -0.80 -23.29
C SER A 122 5.26 0.53 -23.28
N GLN A 123 6.37 0.59 -22.54
CA GLN A 123 7.29 1.74 -22.52
C GLN A 123 8.38 1.64 -23.60
N ALA A 124 8.28 0.71 -24.54
CA ALA A 124 9.32 0.53 -25.56
C ALA A 124 9.16 1.51 -26.73
N ASP A 125 10.24 2.22 -27.01
CA ASP A 125 10.44 3.05 -28.20
C ASP A 125 11.37 2.32 -29.20
N PHE A 126 11.16 2.55 -30.49
CA PHE A 126 11.91 1.89 -31.56
C PHE A 126 12.79 2.87 -32.33
N SER A 127 14.09 2.60 -32.35
CA SER A 127 15.01 3.17 -33.33
C SER A 127 15.19 2.20 -34.50
N HIS A 128 15.31 2.72 -35.71
CA HIS A 128 15.48 1.91 -36.91
C HIS A 128 16.96 1.83 -37.28
N GLY A 129 17.43 0.62 -37.55
CA GLY A 129 18.81 0.34 -37.96
C GLY A 129 18.89 -0.91 -38.82
N ILE A 130 20.05 -1.14 -39.43
CA ILE A 130 20.30 -2.31 -40.28
C ILE A 130 21.31 -3.20 -39.57
N CYS A 131 20.94 -4.44 -39.24
CA CYS A 131 21.87 -5.38 -38.63
C CYS A 131 22.96 -5.83 -39.63
N PRO A 132 24.11 -6.33 -39.18
CA PRO A 132 25.21 -6.73 -40.06
C PRO A 132 24.82 -7.75 -41.15
N ASP A 133 23.94 -8.70 -40.84
CA ASP A 133 23.50 -9.72 -41.80
C ASP A 133 22.61 -9.13 -42.90
N CYS A 134 21.66 -8.28 -42.50
CA CYS A 134 20.84 -7.55 -43.46
C CYS A 134 21.69 -6.59 -44.30
N LYS A 135 22.71 -5.96 -43.70
CA LYS A 135 23.66 -5.11 -44.43
C LYS A 135 24.40 -5.91 -45.49
N LYS A 136 24.97 -7.07 -45.17
CA LYS A 136 25.66 -7.93 -46.15
C LYS A 136 24.72 -8.45 -47.24
N LYS A 137 23.48 -8.77 -46.88
CA LYS A 137 22.51 -9.36 -47.81
C LYS A 137 21.95 -8.33 -48.80
N TYR A 138 21.57 -7.15 -48.31
CA TYR A 138 20.87 -6.15 -49.10
C TYR A 138 21.75 -4.99 -49.57
N PHE A 139 22.91 -4.80 -48.93
CA PHE A 139 23.89 -3.76 -49.25
C PHE A 139 25.33 -4.31 -49.29
N PRO A 140 25.59 -5.42 -50.02
CA PRO A 140 26.92 -6.04 -50.08
C PRO A 140 28.03 -5.08 -50.52
N GLU A 141 27.71 -4.09 -51.34
CA GLU A 141 28.63 -3.06 -51.84
C GLU A 141 29.17 -2.12 -50.76
N LEU A 142 28.44 -1.97 -49.64
CA LEU A 142 28.81 -1.13 -48.50
C LEU A 142 29.56 -1.91 -47.39
N CYS A 143 29.94 -3.16 -47.65
CA CYS A 143 30.60 -4.07 -46.71
C CYS A 143 32.10 -4.27 -46.99
N LYS A 144 32.74 -3.35 -47.72
CA LYS A 144 34.19 -3.36 -47.98
C LYS A 144 35.01 -3.08 -46.73
#